data_AF-A0A0Q9JFT1-F1
#
_entry.id   AF-A0A0Q9JFT1-F1
#
_cell.length_a   1.000
_cell.length_b   1.000
_cell.length_c   1.000
_cell.angle_alpha   90.00
_cell.angle_beta   90.00
_cell.angle_gamma   90.00
#
_symmetry.space_group_name_H-M   'P 1'
#
loop_
_entity.id
_entity.type
_entity.pdbx_description
1 polymer ?
#
loop_
_entity_poly.entity_id
_entity_poly.type
_entity_poly.pdbx_seq_one_letter_code
_entity_poly.pdbx_strand_id
1 'polypeptide(L)'
;MLGAIGHILPIAVAVAISSVPIMATVLILLSPKGRRTALPFLIGWVLGMAVIVTLCTLGAQAIPAPRSDRRPATAIAIAEILVGIGLVVVAIVEWRRARRHPSDALPKWLASVDKLGPWSAFGIAFALNFRPKGLLLAIAAGLAIRAGNLSVGESAIVIGIYTIIGASSVGVPVILALVDPKGMQPRLLDMKEWIMRNHGTVTALIVLIIGVVIIGAGLANL
;
A
#
# COMPACT_ATOMS: atom_id res chain seq x y z
N MET A 1 21.22 0.90 -7.23
CA MET A 1 20.48 0.98 -5.94
C MET A 1 19.82 2.34 -5.65
N LEU A 2 20.54 3.47 -5.54
CA LEU A 2 19.98 4.77 -5.08
C LEU A 2 18.79 5.27 -5.92
N GLY A 3 18.85 5.14 -7.25
CA GLY A 3 17.74 5.52 -8.13
C GLY A 3 16.46 4.70 -7.87
N ALA A 4 16.61 3.39 -7.59
CA ALA A 4 15.47 2.54 -7.25
C ALA A 4 14.86 2.93 -5.90
N ILE A 5 15.70 3.32 -4.91
CA ILE A 5 15.22 3.87 -3.64
C ILE A 5 14.45 5.18 -3.87
N GLY A 6 14.96 6.08 -4.71
CA GLY A 6 14.26 7.33 -5.06
C GLY A 6 12.85 7.08 -5.62
N HIS A 7 12.68 6.06 -6.47
CA HIS A 7 11.38 5.68 -7.01
C HIS A 7 10.49 4.92 -6.01
N ILE A 8 11.07 4.09 -5.14
CA ILE A 8 10.29 3.26 -4.19
C ILE A 8 9.69 4.08 -3.06
N LEU A 9 10.36 5.15 -2.62
CA LEU A 9 9.94 5.99 -1.50
C LEU A 9 8.54 6.58 -1.67
N PRO A 10 8.20 7.30 -2.77
CA PRO A 10 6.85 7.82 -2.94
C PRO A 10 5.81 6.69 -3.01
N ILE A 11 6.12 5.56 -3.65
CA ILE A 11 5.22 4.41 -3.74
C ILE A 11 4.95 3.83 -2.34
N ALA A 12 5.99 3.65 -1.52
CA ALA A 12 5.87 3.16 -0.15
C ALA A 12 5.04 4.11 0.73
N VAL A 13 5.21 5.42 0.56
CA VAL A 13 4.41 6.44 1.25
C VAL A 13 2.93 6.38 0.83
N ALA A 14 2.63 6.10 -0.44
CA ALA A 14 1.25 5.84 -0.90
C ALA A 14 0.58 4.70 -0.15
N VAL A 15 1.34 3.63 0.06
CA VAL A 15 0.89 2.43 0.77
C VAL A 15 0.65 2.78 2.22
N ALA A 16 1.61 3.46 2.86
CA ALA A 16 1.51 3.89 4.25
C ALA A 16 0.28 4.76 4.49
N ILE A 17 -0.06 5.68 3.57
CA ILE A 17 -1.21 6.58 3.72
C ILE A 17 -2.51 5.94 3.19
N SER A 18 -2.61 4.61 3.19
CA SER A 18 -3.83 3.91 2.79
C SER A 18 -4.90 3.95 3.88
N SER A 19 -5.99 4.66 3.60
CA SER A 19 -7.14 4.85 4.50
C SER A 19 -7.72 3.54 5.06
N VAL A 20 -7.88 2.51 4.21
CA VAL A 20 -8.51 1.25 4.61
C VAL A 20 -7.69 0.46 5.65
N PRO A 21 -6.40 0.15 5.44
CA PRO A 21 -5.54 -0.46 6.47
C PRO A 21 -5.45 0.36 7.75
N ILE A 22 -5.36 1.69 7.66
CA ILE A 22 -5.31 2.56 8.85
C ILE A 22 -6.62 2.44 9.64
N MET A 23 -7.77 2.56 8.98
CA MET A 23 -9.08 2.42 9.63
C MET A 23 -9.27 1.01 10.22
N ALA A 24 -8.88 -0.03 9.49
CA ALA A 24 -8.89 -1.40 10.00
C ALA A 24 -8.07 -1.53 11.29
N THR A 25 -6.86 -0.96 11.30
CA THR A 25 -5.98 -0.94 12.47
C THR A 25 -6.65 -0.25 13.65
N VAL A 26 -7.20 0.95 13.44
CA VAL A 26 -7.91 1.71 14.48
C VAL A 26 -9.07 0.94 15.06
N LEU A 27 -9.95 0.39 14.21
CA LEU A 27 -11.12 -0.36 14.67
C LEU A 27 -10.72 -1.65 15.37
N ILE A 28 -9.68 -2.35 14.90
CA ILE A 28 -9.16 -3.54 15.57
C ILE A 28 -8.63 -3.18 16.95
N LEU A 29 -7.82 -2.13 17.07
CA LEU A 29 -7.24 -1.71 18.35
C LEU A 29 -8.30 -1.24 19.35
N LEU A 30 -9.40 -0.64 18.88
CA LEU A 30 -10.53 -0.23 19.70
C LEU A 30 -11.54 -1.37 20.00
N SER A 31 -11.43 -2.50 19.30
CA SER A 31 -12.37 -3.63 19.48
C SER A 31 -12.15 -4.36 20.81
N PRO A 32 -13.17 -5.05 21.35
CA PRO A 32 -13.04 -5.84 22.58
C PRO A 32 -11.92 -6.90 22.54
N LYS A 33 -11.60 -7.41 21.34
CA LYS A 33 -10.56 -8.43 21.12
C LYS A 33 -9.24 -7.86 20.62
N GLY A 34 -9.09 -6.54 20.58
CA GLY A 34 -8.00 -5.84 19.90
C GLY A 34 -6.60 -6.36 20.27
N ARG A 35 -6.35 -6.61 21.55
CA ARG A 35 -5.05 -7.13 22.03
C ARG A 35 -4.68 -8.50 21.43
N ARG A 36 -5.67 -9.35 21.11
CA ARG A 36 -5.46 -10.68 20.53
C ARG A 36 -5.39 -10.66 19.01
N THR A 37 -5.99 -9.66 18.37
CA THR A 37 -6.12 -9.58 16.90
C THR A 37 -5.13 -8.61 16.26
N ALA A 38 -4.60 -7.63 17.00
CA ALA A 38 -3.71 -6.60 16.48
C ALA A 38 -2.38 -7.13 15.93
N LEU A 39 -1.70 -8.03 16.68
CA LEU A 39 -0.44 -8.60 16.23
C LEU A 39 -0.62 -9.54 15.01
N PRO A 40 -1.59 -10.48 15.00
CA PRO A 40 -1.91 -11.24 13.78
C PRO A 40 -2.25 -10.36 12.57
N PHE A 41 -3.00 -9.26 12.78
CA PHE A 41 -3.29 -8.30 11.72
C PHE A 41 -2.01 -7.65 11.19
N LEU A 42 -1.12 -7.16 12.06
CA LEU A 42 0.16 -6.58 11.66
C LEU A 42 1.02 -7.58 10.88
N ILE A 43 1.14 -8.82 11.36
CA ILE A 43 1.91 -9.87 10.68
C ILE A 43 1.31 -10.15 9.30
N GLY A 44 -0.02 -10.31 9.20
CA GLY A 44 -0.70 -10.52 7.92
C GLY A 44 -0.52 -9.35 6.96
N TRP A 45 -0.54 -8.11 7.47
CA TRP A 45 -0.31 -6.90 6.68
C TRP A 45 1.11 -6.86 6.10
N VAL A 46 2.13 -7.06 6.95
CA VAL A 46 3.55 -7.06 6.56
C VAL A 46 3.84 -8.20 5.58
N LEU A 47 3.40 -9.43 5.88
CA LEU A 47 3.61 -10.58 5.00
C LEU A 47 2.88 -10.42 3.67
N GLY A 48 1.62 -9.96 3.68
CA GLY A 48 0.88 -9.73 2.45
C GLY A 48 1.55 -8.69 1.55
N MET A 49 2.06 -7.62 2.15
CA MET A 49 2.79 -6.56 1.44
C MET A 49 4.12 -7.06 0.85
N ALA A 50 4.92 -7.77 1.66
CA ALA A 50 6.19 -8.34 1.23
C ALA A 50 5.99 -9.39 0.12
N VAL A 51 4.97 -10.25 0.25
CA VAL A 51 4.63 -11.26 -0.75
C VAL A 51 4.21 -10.58 -2.05
N ILE A 52 3.26 -9.65 -2.02
CA ILE A 52 2.74 -9.08 -3.28
C ILE A 52 3.83 -8.29 -4.03
N VAL A 53 4.66 -7.51 -3.34
CA VAL A 53 5.74 -6.76 -4.00
C VAL A 53 6.81 -7.70 -4.54
N THR A 54 7.12 -8.79 -3.83
CA THR A 54 8.04 -9.82 -4.32
C THR A 54 7.49 -10.49 -5.57
N LEU A 55 6.22 -10.90 -5.58
CA LEU A 55 5.56 -11.50 -6.74
C LEU A 55 5.56 -10.54 -7.94
N CYS A 56 5.24 -9.26 -7.72
CA CYS A 56 5.28 -8.25 -8.78
C CYS A 56 6.70 -8.00 -9.29
N THR A 57 7.71 -8.04 -8.42
CA THR A 57 9.13 -7.91 -8.81
C THR A 57 9.57 -9.10 -9.66
N LEU A 58 9.27 -10.33 -9.24
CA LEU A 58 9.57 -11.55 -10.01
C LEU A 58 8.83 -11.56 -11.35
N GLY A 59 7.55 -11.18 -11.35
CA GLY A 59 6.75 -11.05 -12.57
C GLY A 59 7.32 -10.00 -13.53
N ALA A 60 7.79 -8.86 -12.99
CA ALA A 60 8.47 -7.86 -13.80
C ALA A 60 9.76 -8.42 -14.41
N GLN A 61 10.58 -9.15 -13.64
CA GLN A 61 11.82 -9.78 -14.13
C GLN A 61 11.56 -10.84 -15.22
N ALA A 62 10.41 -11.53 -15.18
CA ALA A 62 10.05 -12.55 -16.16
C ALA A 62 9.65 -12.00 -17.54
N ILE A 63 9.39 -10.69 -17.66
CA ILE A 63 9.12 -10.06 -18.96
C ILE A 63 10.41 -10.18 -19.81
N PRO A 64 10.38 -10.82 -21.00
CA PRO A 64 11.59 -11.06 -21.78
C PRO A 64 12.35 -9.77 -22.10
N ALA A 65 13.67 -9.78 -21.91
CA ALA A 65 14.53 -8.74 -22.47
C ALA A 65 14.61 -8.96 -23.99
N PRO A 66 14.10 -8.05 -24.84
CA PRO A 66 14.19 -8.22 -26.29
C PRO A 66 15.64 -8.08 -26.76
N ARG A 67 15.97 -8.73 -27.88
CA ARG A 67 17.31 -8.83 -28.51
C ARG A 67 17.98 -7.49 -28.92
N SER A 68 17.40 -6.34 -28.59
CA SER A 68 17.94 -5.02 -28.89
C SER A 68 17.84 -4.15 -27.65
N ASP A 69 18.91 -3.45 -27.27
CA ASP A 69 19.02 -2.67 -26.03
C ASP A 69 17.90 -1.63 -25.80
N ARG A 70 17.21 -1.19 -26.88
CA ARG A 70 16.12 -0.18 -26.80
C ARG A 70 14.74 -0.73 -26.46
N ARG A 71 14.40 -1.95 -26.86
CA ARG A 71 13.04 -2.51 -26.69
C ARG A 71 12.64 -2.90 -25.25
N PRO A 72 13.54 -3.33 -24.34
CA PRO A 72 13.15 -3.63 -22.95
C PRO A 72 12.76 -2.37 -22.19
N ALA A 73 13.41 -1.24 -22.47
CA ALA A 73 13.06 0.07 -21.91
C ALA A 73 11.64 0.47 -22.33
N THR A 74 11.30 0.32 -23.62
CA THR A 74 9.95 0.64 -24.14
C THR A 74 8.84 -0.20 -23.49
N ALA A 75 9.04 -1.50 -23.26
CA ALA A 75 8.01 -2.35 -22.66
C ALA A 75 7.76 -2.02 -21.18
N ILE A 76 8.83 -1.75 -20.42
CA ILE A 76 8.73 -1.30 -19.02
C ILE A 76 8.06 0.07 -18.96
N ALA A 77 8.46 1.00 -19.84
CA ALA A 77 7.88 2.33 -19.93
C ALA A 77 6.37 2.30 -20.22
N ILE A 78 5.93 1.47 -21.17
CA ILE A 78 4.50 1.27 -21.45
C ILE A 78 3.78 0.72 -20.21
N ALA A 79 4.36 -0.27 -19.52
CA ALA A 79 3.77 -0.83 -18.32
C ALA A 79 3.65 0.21 -17.19
N GLU A 80 4.69 1.03 -16.98
CA GLU A 80 4.66 2.15 -16.02
C GLU A 80 3.55 3.13 -16.37
N ILE A 81 3.42 3.55 -17.63
CA ILE A 81 2.35 4.44 -18.08
C ILE A 81 0.97 3.84 -17.80
N LEU A 82 0.74 2.57 -18.14
CA LEU A 82 -0.55 1.91 -17.89
C LEU A 82 -0.88 1.81 -16.39
N VAL A 83 0.11 1.48 -15.55
CA VAL A 83 -0.06 1.44 -14.09
C VAL A 83 -0.36 2.83 -13.54
N GLY A 84 0.37 3.85 -14.00
CA GLY A 84 0.16 5.23 -13.60
C GLY A 84 -1.23 5.75 -14.01
N ILE A 85 -1.69 5.44 -15.22
CA ILE A 85 -3.08 5.71 -15.65
C ILE A 85 -4.08 5.00 -14.73
N GLY A 86 -3.83 3.74 -14.40
CA GLY A 86 -4.66 2.98 -13.45
C GLY A 86 -4.75 3.67 -12.08
N LEU A 87 -3.63 4.17 -11.55
CA LEU A 87 -3.61 4.93 -10.30
C LEU A 87 -4.37 6.26 -10.41
N VAL A 88 -4.22 6.99 -11.51
CA VAL A 88 -5.00 8.23 -11.75
C VAL A 88 -6.50 7.92 -11.77
N VAL A 89 -6.93 6.84 -12.43
CA VAL A 89 -8.33 6.40 -12.43
C VAL A 89 -8.80 6.06 -11.02
N VAL A 90 -8.01 5.31 -10.25
CA VAL A 90 -8.33 5.01 -8.84
C VAL A 90 -8.47 6.30 -8.03
N ALA A 91 -7.57 7.27 -8.18
CA ALA A 91 -7.64 8.56 -7.50
C ALA A 91 -8.92 9.33 -7.83
N ILE A 92 -9.29 9.40 -9.12
CA ILE A 92 -10.52 10.07 -9.57
C ILE A 92 -11.77 9.36 -8.99
N VAL A 93 -11.78 8.02 -9.02
CA VAL A 93 -12.88 7.23 -8.47
C VAL A 93 -13.01 7.43 -6.96
N GLU A 94 -11.91 7.39 -6.21
CA GLU A 94 -11.93 7.62 -4.77
C GLU A 94 -12.39 9.04 -4.43
N TRP A 95 -11.90 10.05 -5.14
CA TRP A 95 -12.34 11.44 -4.98
C TRP A 95 -13.85 11.61 -5.22
N ARG A 96 -14.37 11.02 -6.30
CA ARG A 96 -15.80 11.09 -6.64
C ARG A 96 -16.65 10.37 -5.62
N ARG A 97 -16.23 9.18 -5.16
CA ARG A 97 -16.93 8.41 -4.13
C ARG A 97 -16.98 9.16 -2.81
N ALA A 98 -15.86 9.72 -2.38
CA ALA A 98 -15.78 10.49 -1.13
C ALA A 98 -16.70 11.72 -1.13
N ARG A 99 -16.86 12.40 -2.27
CA ARG A 99 -17.79 13.54 -2.39
C ARG A 99 -19.26 13.14 -2.43
N ARG A 100 -19.60 11.99 -3.02
CA ARG A 100 -21.00 11.56 -3.20
C ARG A 100 -21.54 10.78 -2.00
N HIS A 101 -20.74 9.90 -1.42
CA HIS A 101 -21.17 9.00 -0.33
C HIS A 101 -20.03 8.82 0.69
N PRO A 102 -19.85 9.78 1.62
CA PRO A 102 -18.81 9.71 2.64
C PRO A 102 -18.87 8.44 3.51
N SER A 103 -20.08 7.90 3.71
CA SER A 103 -20.33 6.68 4.48
C SER A 103 -19.99 5.38 3.74
N ASP A 104 -19.96 5.36 2.40
CA ASP A 104 -19.74 4.15 1.58
C ASP A 104 -18.26 3.91 1.25
N ALA A 105 -17.38 4.83 1.63
CA ALA A 105 -15.97 4.74 1.32
C ALA A 105 -15.24 3.66 2.13
N LEU A 106 -15.83 3.22 3.24
CA LEU A 106 -15.26 2.17 4.08
C LEU A 106 -15.82 0.79 3.70
N PRO A 107 -14.97 -0.25 3.58
CA PRO A 107 -15.44 -1.60 3.33
C PRO A 107 -16.46 -2.07 4.37
N LYS A 108 -17.56 -2.67 3.92
CA LYS A 108 -18.65 -3.16 4.79
C LYS A 108 -18.19 -4.12 5.90
N TRP A 109 -17.12 -4.89 5.66
CA TRP A 109 -16.58 -5.82 6.66
C TRP A 109 -16.01 -5.10 7.89
N LEU A 110 -15.61 -3.83 7.79
CA LEU A 110 -15.11 -3.05 8.93
C LEU A 110 -16.15 -2.90 10.05
N ALA A 111 -17.44 -2.95 9.73
CA ALA A 111 -18.52 -2.96 10.72
C ALA A 111 -18.56 -4.25 11.56
N SER A 112 -17.85 -5.30 11.14
CA SER A 112 -17.82 -6.61 11.82
C SER A 112 -16.47 -6.90 12.52
N VAL A 113 -15.62 -5.89 12.70
CA VAL A 113 -14.28 -6.05 13.28
C VAL A 113 -14.31 -6.67 14.68
N ASP A 114 -15.31 -6.35 15.50
CA ASP A 114 -15.46 -6.87 16.86
C ASP A 114 -15.66 -8.40 16.91
N LYS A 115 -16.10 -8.99 15.78
CA LYS A 115 -16.32 -10.44 15.65
C LYS A 115 -15.06 -11.19 15.22
N LEU A 116 -14.01 -10.51 14.78
CA LEU A 116 -12.81 -11.14 14.23
C LEU A 116 -12.05 -11.95 15.29
N GLY A 117 -11.61 -13.15 14.88
CA GLY A 117 -10.59 -13.90 15.58
C GLY A 117 -9.18 -13.56 15.08
N PRO A 118 -8.12 -13.99 15.79
CA PRO A 118 -6.72 -13.77 15.41
C PRO A 118 -6.40 -14.16 13.96
N TRP A 119 -6.80 -15.37 13.55
CA TRP A 119 -6.54 -15.88 12.18
C TRP A 119 -7.33 -15.13 11.10
N SER A 120 -8.56 -14.74 11.40
CA SER A 120 -9.36 -13.91 10.48
C SER A 120 -8.73 -12.52 10.32
N ALA A 121 -8.21 -11.93 11.41
CA ALA A 121 -7.52 -10.65 11.35
C ALA A 121 -6.25 -10.73 10.50
N PHE A 122 -5.45 -11.78 10.66
CA PHE A 122 -4.30 -12.09 9.80
C PHE A 122 -4.73 -12.21 8.32
N GLY A 123 -5.71 -13.06 8.03
CA GLY A 123 -6.13 -13.36 6.67
C GLY A 123 -6.70 -12.14 5.95
N ILE A 124 -7.50 -11.31 6.65
CA ILE A 124 -8.01 -10.06 6.10
C ILE A 124 -6.86 -9.09 5.82
N ALA A 125 -5.93 -8.90 6.76
CA ALA A 125 -4.79 -8.01 6.57
C ALA A 125 -3.94 -8.42 5.37
N PHE A 126 -3.68 -9.72 5.23
CA PHE A 126 -2.99 -10.28 4.07
C PHE A 126 -3.75 -9.98 2.78
N ALA A 127 -5.05 -10.29 2.73
CA ALA A 127 -5.90 -10.10 1.56
C ALA A 127 -6.07 -8.63 1.14
N LEU A 128 -6.01 -7.67 2.08
CA LEU A 128 -6.12 -6.24 1.78
C LEU A 128 -5.03 -5.73 0.82
N ASN A 129 -3.89 -6.42 0.74
CA ASN A 129 -2.80 -6.10 -0.19
C ASN A 129 -3.14 -6.44 -1.66
N PHE A 130 -4.08 -7.34 -1.90
CA PHE A 130 -4.48 -7.80 -3.24
C PHE A 130 -5.62 -6.99 -3.87
N ARG A 131 -6.02 -5.89 -3.24
CA ARG A 131 -7.04 -4.97 -3.80
C ARG A 131 -6.43 -4.18 -4.97
N PRO A 132 -7.25 -3.61 -5.88
CA PRO A 132 -6.75 -2.89 -7.05
C PRO A 132 -5.68 -1.82 -6.75
N LYS A 133 -5.90 -0.97 -5.73
CA LYS A 133 -4.90 0.02 -5.29
C LYS A 133 -3.59 -0.64 -4.83
N GLY A 134 -3.68 -1.70 -4.03
CA GLY A 134 -2.50 -2.42 -3.51
C GLY A 134 -1.72 -3.10 -4.62
N LEU A 135 -2.42 -3.75 -5.57
CA LEU A 135 -1.82 -4.37 -6.74
C LEU A 135 -1.10 -3.35 -7.63
N LEU A 136 -1.73 -2.22 -7.95
CA LEU A 136 -1.10 -1.18 -8.78
C LEU A 136 0.17 -0.63 -8.14
N LEU A 137 0.16 -0.37 -6.83
CA LEU A 137 1.34 0.10 -6.10
C LEU A 137 2.44 -0.97 -6.04
N ALA A 138 2.08 -2.24 -5.84
CA ALA A 138 3.04 -3.35 -5.83
C ALA A 138 3.64 -3.60 -7.23
N ILE A 139 2.86 -3.47 -8.30
CA ILE A 139 3.34 -3.55 -9.69
C ILE A 139 4.32 -2.39 -9.96
N ALA A 140 3.95 -1.16 -9.60
CA ALA A 140 4.82 0.00 -9.74
C ALA A 140 6.16 -0.20 -9.01
N ALA A 141 6.11 -0.72 -7.78
CA ALA A 141 7.30 -1.06 -7.00
C ALA A 141 8.17 -2.13 -7.69
N GLY A 142 7.54 -3.20 -8.21
CA GLY A 142 8.25 -4.26 -8.93
C GLY A 142 8.91 -3.77 -10.22
N LEU A 143 8.24 -2.89 -10.98
CA LEU A 143 8.80 -2.25 -12.17
C LEU A 143 9.98 -1.33 -11.82
N ALA A 144 9.87 -0.53 -10.76
CA ALA A 144 10.96 0.32 -10.29
C ALA A 144 12.20 -0.47 -9.84
N ILE A 145 12.01 -1.60 -9.17
CA ILE A 145 13.10 -2.51 -8.79
C ILE A 145 13.78 -3.09 -10.04
N ARG A 146 12.98 -3.52 -11.02
CA ARG A 146 13.50 -4.06 -12.28
C ARG A 146 14.30 -3.02 -13.07
N ALA A 147 13.77 -1.80 -13.20
CA ALA A 147 14.43 -0.71 -13.94
C ALA A 147 15.81 -0.37 -13.36
N GLY A 148 16.01 -0.60 -12.05
CA GLY A 148 17.30 -0.41 -11.39
C GLY A 148 18.37 -1.46 -11.69
N ASN A 149 18.05 -2.55 -12.43
CA ASN A 149 18.91 -3.69 -12.71
C ASN A 149 19.68 -4.20 -11.47
N LEU A 150 18.95 -4.31 -10.36
CA LEU A 150 19.51 -4.63 -9.05
C LEU A 150 19.86 -6.11 -8.92
N SER A 151 20.91 -6.42 -8.15
CA SER A 151 21.14 -7.78 -7.67
C SER A 151 19.99 -8.28 -6.79
N VAL A 152 19.95 -9.60 -6.52
CA VAL A 152 18.94 -10.19 -5.62
C VAL A 152 19.01 -9.58 -4.22
N GLY A 153 20.22 -9.36 -3.69
CA GLY A 153 20.42 -8.75 -2.37
C GLY A 153 19.94 -7.30 -2.32
N GLU A 154 20.29 -6.49 -3.34
CA GLU A 154 19.81 -5.11 -3.43
C GLU A 154 18.28 -5.03 -3.59
N SER A 155 17.69 -5.92 -4.38
CA SER A 155 16.23 -6.02 -4.53
C SER A 155 15.56 -6.34 -3.20
N ALA A 156 16.11 -7.27 -2.41
CA ALA A 156 15.61 -7.60 -1.08
C ALA A 156 15.68 -6.41 -0.11
N ILE A 157 16.76 -5.63 -0.16
CA ILE A 157 16.91 -4.40 0.64
C ILE A 157 15.83 -3.37 0.25
N VAL A 158 15.62 -3.13 -1.05
CA VAL A 158 14.61 -2.18 -1.54
C VAL A 158 13.19 -2.63 -1.17
N ILE A 159 12.89 -3.92 -1.27
CA ILE A 159 11.61 -4.50 -0.80
C ILE A 159 11.46 -4.34 0.72
N GLY A 160 12.53 -4.54 1.49
CA GLY A 160 12.55 -4.32 2.93
C GLY A 160 12.22 -2.87 3.30
N ILE A 161 12.85 -1.90 2.63
CA ILE A 161 12.60 -0.46 2.80
C ILE A 161 11.14 -0.14 2.47
N TYR A 162 10.64 -0.59 1.31
CA TYR A 162 9.24 -0.43 0.91
C TYR A 162 8.29 -0.98 1.97
N THR A 163 8.56 -2.18 2.47
CA THR A 163 7.70 -2.86 3.44
C THR A 163 7.70 -2.15 4.79
N ILE A 164 8.86 -1.71 5.29
CA ILE A 164 8.97 -0.99 6.56
C ILE A 164 8.20 0.34 6.49
N ILE A 165 8.40 1.11 5.42
CA ILE A 165 7.71 2.39 5.24
C ILE A 165 6.22 2.16 5.05
N GLY A 166 5.83 1.26 4.15
CA GLY A 166 4.42 0.96 3.86
C GLY A 166 3.66 0.38 5.05
N ALA A 167 4.32 -0.41 5.91
CA ALA A 167 3.72 -0.97 7.11
C ALA A 167 3.70 0.00 8.30
N SER A 168 4.44 1.12 8.26
CA SER A 168 4.59 2.03 9.39
C SER A 168 3.27 2.54 9.97
N SER A 169 2.28 2.84 9.12
CA SER A 169 0.97 3.34 9.52
C SER A 169 0.07 2.31 10.23
N VAL A 170 0.45 1.04 10.15
CA VAL A 170 -0.19 -0.07 10.88
C VAL A 170 0.68 -0.48 12.07
N GLY A 171 1.99 -0.64 11.83
CA GLY A 171 2.96 -1.08 12.81
C GLY A 171 3.09 -0.14 14.00
N VAL A 172 3.21 1.17 13.75
CA VAL A 172 3.39 2.15 14.83
C VAL A 172 2.18 2.17 15.78
N PRO A 173 0.92 2.32 15.31
CA PRO A 173 -0.24 2.25 16.21
C PRO A 173 -0.36 0.93 16.95
N VAL A 174 -0.10 -0.21 16.29
CA VAL A 174 -0.16 -1.53 16.93
C VAL A 174 0.87 -1.65 18.04
N ILE A 175 2.13 -1.32 17.77
CA ILE A 175 3.21 -1.41 18.77
C ILE A 175 2.91 -0.48 19.95
N LEU A 176 2.54 0.77 19.69
CA LEU A 176 2.27 1.72 20.76
C LEU A 176 1.02 1.35 21.57
N ALA A 177 -0.03 0.81 20.94
CA ALA A 177 -1.21 0.32 21.65
C ALA A 177 -0.95 -0.94 22.49
N LEU A 178 0.06 -1.75 22.14
CA LEU A 178 0.49 -2.89 22.94
C LEU A 178 1.31 -2.46 24.17
N VAL A 179 2.08 -1.37 24.04
CA VAL A 179 2.91 -0.81 25.13
C VAL A 179 2.10 0.07 26.07
N ASP A 180 1.31 1.01 25.53
CA ASP A 180 0.46 1.93 26.29
C ASP A 180 -0.98 1.95 25.73
N PRO A 181 -1.79 0.93 26.06
CA PRO A 181 -3.18 0.85 25.59
C PRO A 181 -4.04 2.05 26.03
N LYS A 182 -3.82 2.55 27.26
CA LYS A 182 -4.64 3.61 27.85
C LYS A 182 -4.35 4.96 27.21
N GLY A 183 -3.07 5.31 27.00
CA GLY A 183 -2.70 6.55 26.32
C GLY A 183 -3.00 6.54 24.82
N MET A 184 -3.02 5.36 24.19
CA MET A 184 -3.34 5.23 22.76
C MET A 184 -4.83 5.30 22.46
N GLN A 185 -5.71 4.85 23.37
CA GLN A 185 -7.16 4.86 23.16
C GLN A 185 -7.74 6.21 22.71
N PRO A 186 -7.50 7.35 23.38
CA PRO A 186 -8.04 8.64 22.93
C PRO A 186 -7.49 9.05 21.55
N ARG A 187 -6.19 8.81 21.29
CA ARG A 187 -5.56 9.11 19.99
C ARG A 187 -6.17 8.30 18.85
N LEU A 188 -6.52 7.04 19.10
CA LEU A 188 -7.18 6.17 18.12
C LEU A 188 -8.61 6.65 17.82
N LEU A 189 -9.32 7.17 18.82
CA LEU A 189 -10.64 7.78 18.62
C LEU A 189 -10.55 9.06 17.77
N ASP A 190 -9.60 9.94 18.07
CA ASP A 190 -9.36 11.15 17.28
C ASP A 190 -8.98 10.78 15.83
N MET A 191 -8.11 9.78 15.66
CA MET A 191 -7.70 9.29 14.34
C MET A 191 -8.88 8.70 13.58
N LYS A 192 -9.76 7.92 14.23
CA LYS A 192 -11.00 7.41 13.63
C LYS A 192 -11.84 8.55 13.08
N GLU A 193 -12.13 9.56 13.89
CA GLU A 193 -12.97 10.69 13.50
C GLU A 193 -12.35 11.53 12.39
N TRP A 194 -11.03 11.77 12.45
CA TRP A 194 -10.33 12.50 11.41
C TRP A 194 -10.36 11.76 10.08
N ILE A 195 -10.12 10.44 10.08
CA ILE A 195 -10.17 9.63 8.88
C ILE A 195 -11.57 9.62 8.30
N MET A 196 -12.62 9.43 9.11
CA MET A 196 -13.99 9.46 8.59
C MET A 196 -14.31 10.80 7.88
N ARG A 197 -13.77 11.91 8.37
CA ARG A 197 -13.95 13.24 7.77
C ARG A 197 -13.08 13.51 6.54
N ASN A 198 -11.85 12.97 6.48
CA ASN A 198 -10.83 13.43 5.53
C ASN A 198 -10.27 12.35 4.58
N HIS A 199 -10.64 11.07 4.74
CA HIS A 199 -9.99 9.94 4.06
C HIS A 199 -9.97 10.05 2.53
N GLY A 200 -11.04 10.57 1.93
CA GLY A 200 -11.21 10.58 0.48
C GLY A 200 -10.27 11.54 -0.23
N THR A 201 -10.16 12.76 0.28
CA THR A 201 -9.34 13.82 -0.31
C THR A 201 -7.85 13.47 -0.23
N VAL A 202 -7.39 13.04 0.95
CA VAL A 202 -5.96 12.75 1.19
C VAL A 202 -5.49 11.57 0.34
N THR A 203 -6.26 10.48 0.33
CA THR A 203 -5.88 9.28 -0.43
C THR A 203 -5.88 9.56 -1.93
N ALA A 204 -6.92 10.23 -2.44
CA ALA A 204 -7.00 10.59 -3.85
C ALA A 204 -5.84 11.48 -4.29
N LEU A 205 -5.48 12.49 -3.48
CA LEU A 205 -4.37 13.39 -3.81
C LEU A 205 -3.04 12.65 -3.91
N ILE A 206 -2.73 11.78 -2.94
CA ILE A 206 -1.46 11.04 -2.92
C ILE A 206 -1.40 10.04 -4.07
N VAL A 207 -2.48 9.29 -4.30
CA VAL A 207 -2.55 8.32 -5.40
C VAL A 207 -2.47 9.03 -6.75
N LEU A 208 -3.06 10.22 -6.89
CA LEU A 208 -2.95 11.05 -8.08
C LEU A 208 -1.51 11.47 -8.34
N ILE A 209 -0.83 12.04 -7.33
CA ILE A 209 0.57 12.47 -7.44
C ILE A 209 1.44 11.30 -7.89
N ILE A 210 1.23 10.12 -7.30
CA ILE A 210 2.04 8.94 -7.59
C ILE A 210 1.73 8.37 -8.97
N GLY A 211 0.45 8.36 -9.37
CA GLY A 211 0.07 8.01 -10.74
C GLY A 211 0.75 8.91 -11.76
N VAL A 212 0.78 10.23 -11.53
CA VAL A 212 1.47 11.20 -12.39
C VAL A 212 2.98 10.97 -12.41
N VAL A 213 3.61 10.74 -11.25
CA VAL A 213 5.05 10.45 -11.15
C VAL A 213 5.41 9.18 -11.93
N ILE A 214 4.61 8.12 -11.81
CA ILE A 214 4.84 6.86 -12.53
C ILE A 214 4.64 7.02 -14.05
N ILE A 215 3.63 7.80 -14.49
CA ILE A 215 3.49 8.15 -15.90
C ILE A 215 4.74 8.90 -16.38
N GLY A 216 5.23 9.87 -15.61
CA GLY A 216 6.44 10.62 -15.93
C GLY A 216 7.69 9.73 -16.03
N ALA A 217 7.83 8.76 -15.13
CA ALA A 217 8.91 7.76 -15.19
C ALA A 217 8.83 6.93 -16.49
N GLY A 218 7.63 6.45 -16.84
CA GLY A 218 7.45 5.74 -18.10
C GLY A 218 7.73 6.61 -19.33
N LEU A 219 7.33 7.89 -19.33
CA LEU A 219 7.65 8.82 -20.41
C LEU A 219 9.15 9.10 -20.52
N ALA A 220 9.89 9.12 -19.42
CA ALA A 220 11.35 9.31 -19.42
C ALA A 220 12.11 8.05 -19.91
N ASN A 221 11.48 6.87 -19.82
CA ASN A 221 12.04 5.58 -20.21
C ASN A 221 11.64 5.14 -21.64
N LEU A 222 10.81 5.93 -22.34
CA LEU A 222 10.38 5.73 -23.73
C LEU A 222 11.46 6.18 -24.73
#